data_AF-A0A2M7GYZ4-F1
#
_entry.id   AF-A0A2M7GYZ4-F1
#
_cell.length_a   1.000
_cell.length_b   1.000
_cell.length_c   1.000
_cell.angle_alpha   90.00
_cell.angle_beta   90.00
_cell.angle_gamma   90.00
#
_symmetry.space_group_name_H-M   'P 1'
#
loop_
_entity.id
_entity.type
_entity.pdbx_description
1 polymer ?
#
loop_
_entity_poly.entity_id
_entity_poly.type
_entity_poly.pdbx_seq_one_letter_code
_entity_poly.pdbx_strand_id
1 'polypeptide(L)'
;MPSKKQSNKRRGRPASRPGRPPKNPAQKKREETAIQKIVNHYFKSKGLSLEEIKKDAKKRKIIYSRYTRPAKQLLELAGSIREAKKAITKVAKWAKSRGLDYVIETVFKKWLELDRLKPKEIVKKPFYHDDPMVWSETRKKWYVIVPDGDWKEFAGQKSDIDWRITK
;
A
#
# COMPACT_ATOMS: atom_id res chain seq x y z
N MET A 1 -54.99 -53.51 -43.48
CA MET A 1 -53.70 -53.55 -42.75
C MET A 1 -52.61 -52.91 -43.60
N PRO A 2 -51.64 -52.20 -43.02
CA PRO A 2 -51.24 -50.85 -43.42
C PRO A 2 -49.82 -50.74 -44.00
N SER A 3 -49.51 -49.67 -44.74
CA SER A 3 -48.23 -48.97 -44.63
C SER A 3 -48.30 -47.58 -45.26
N LYS A 4 -48.57 -46.57 -44.41
CA LYS A 4 -48.48 -45.14 -44.77
C LYS A 4 -47.01 -44.74 -44.77
N LYS A 5 -46.43 -44.47 -45.94
CA LYS A 5 -45.13 -43.79 -46.06
C LYS A 5 -45.27 -42.36 -45.52
N GLN A 6 -44.75 -42.10 -44.33
CA GLN A 6 -44.65 -40.77 -43.76
C GLN A 6 -43.51 -40.00 -44.42
N SER A 7 -43.83 -38.86 -45.06
CA SER A 7 -42.86 -37.92 -45.59
C SER A 7 -42.13 -37.23 -44.44
N ASN A 8 -40.80 -37.35 -44.38
CA ASN A 8 -39.98 -36.73 -43.36
C ASN A 8 -39.79 -35.23 -43.68
N LYS A 9 -40.64 -34.38 -43.09
CA LYS A 9 -40.57 -32.91 -43.19
C LYS A 9 -39.34 -32.41 -42.42
N ARG A 10 -38.24 -32.12 -43.14
CA ARG A 10 -37.04 -31.48 -42.56
C ARG A 10 -37.44 -30.15 -41.93
N ARG A 11 -37.47 -30.08 -40.60
CA ARG A 11 -37.68 -28.85 -39.85
C ARG A 11 -36.46 -27.94 -40.07
N GLY A 12 -36.66 -26.84 -40.79
CA GLY A 12 -35.66 -25.79 -40.92
C GLY A 12 -35.26 -25.26 -39.55
N ARG A 13 -33.95 -25.08 -39.33
CA ARG A 13 -33.42 -24.37 -38.15
C ARG A 13 -34.03 -22.96 -38.10
N PRO A 14 -34.53 -22.50 -36.94
CA PRO A 14 -35.00 -21.12 -36.83
C PRO A 14 -33.82 -20.17 -37.04
N ALA A 15 -34.05 -19.13 -37.85
CA ALA A 15 -33.08 -18.09 -38.15
C ALA A 15 -32.46 -17.53 -36.87
N SER A 16 -31.12 -17.43 -36.87
CA SER A 16 -30.31 -16.80 -35.84
C SER A 16 -30.87 -15.42 -35.50
N ARG A 17 -31.20 -15.21 -34.21
CA ARG A 17 -31.65 -13.92 -33.69
C ARG A 17 -30.66 -12.82 -34.11
N PRO A 18 -31.13 -11.64 -34.55
CA PRO A 18 -30.23 -10.54 -34.89
C PRO A 18 -29.36 -10.22 -33.67
N GLY A 19 -28.04 -10.26 -33.87
CA GLY A 19 -27.06 -9.97 -32.85
C GLY A 19 -27.35 -8.60 -32.24
N ARG A 20 -27.42 -8.54 -30.90
CA ARG A 20 -27.53 -7.28 -30.16
C ARG A 20 -26.41 -6.35 -30.65
N PRO A 21 -26.69 -5.11 -31.06
CA PRO A 21 -25.65 -4.21 -31.53
C PRO A 21 -24.60 -4.04 -30.43
N PRO A 22 -23.30 -3.95 -30.79
CA PRO A 22 -22.24 -3.78 -29.82
C PRO A 22 -22.51 -2.48 -29.06
N LYS A 23 -22.74 -2.60 -27.74
CA LYS A 23 -22.88 -1.43 -26.88
C LYS A 23 -21.57 -0.65 -26.93
N ASN A 24 -21.62 0.52 -27.57
CA ASN A 24 -20.57 1.51 -27.58
C ASN A 24 -20.03 1.71 -26.14
N PRO A 25 -18.72 1.54 -25.85
CA PRO A 25 -18.18 1.73 -24.52
C PRO A 25 -18.01 3.23 -24.26
N ALA A 26 -19.13 3.96 -24.22
CA ALA A 26 -19.15 5.32 -23.68
C ALA A 26 -18.70 5.22 -22.23
N GLN A 27 -17.49 5.71 -21.97
CA GLN A 27 -16.79 5.65 -20.69
C GLN A 27 -17.54 6.50 -19.65
N LYS A 28 -18.62 5.96 -19.07
CA LYS A 28 -19.15 6.48 -17.81
C LYS A 28 -18.10 6.22 -16.74
N LYS A 29 -17.32 7.24 -16.37
CA LYS A 29 -16.56 7.26 -15.11
C LYS A 29 -17.57 7.08 -13.98
N ARG A 30 -17.82 5.82 -13.60
CA ARG A 30 -18.61 5.51 -12.41
C ARG A 30 -17.85 6.07 -11.22
N GLU A 31 -18.53 6.86 -10.39
CA GLU A 31 -17.93 7.34 -9.15
C GLU A 31 -17.48 6.16 -8.29
N GLU A 32 -16.30 6.29 -7.69
CA GLU A 32 -15.78 5.25 -6.81
C GLU A 32 -16.65 5.15 -5.55
N THR A 33 -17.01 3.92 -5.18
CA THR A 33 -17.73 3.67 -3.93
C THR A 33 -16.84 4.02 -2.72
N ALA A 34 -17.45 4.26 -1.56
CA ALA A 34 -16.72 4.55 -0.32
C ALA A 34 -15.67 3.48 0.00
N ILE A 35 -16.04 2.20 -0.16
CA ILE A 35 -15.16 1.04 0.01
C ILE A 35 -14.02 1.08 -1.01
N GLN A 36 -14.31 1.39 -2.28
CA GLN A 36 -13.28 1.51 -3.30
C GLN A 36 -12.26 2.60 -2.99
N LYS A 37 -12.73 3.77 -2.55
CA LYS A 37 -11.86 4.89 -2.15
C LYS A 37 -10.91 4.50 -1.02
N ILE A 38 -11.33 3.64 -0.09
CA ILE A 38 -10.49 3.16 1.03
C ILE A 38 -9.47 2.14 0.54
N VAL A 39 -9.90 1.13 -0.21
CA VAL A 39 -9.01 0.09 -0.75
C VAL A 39 -7.96 0.70 -1.69
N ASN A 40 -8.36 1.61 -2.57
CA ASN A 40 -7.46 2.35 -3.45
C ASN A 40 -6.44 3.15 -2.66
N HIS A 41 -6.86 3.79 -1.55
CA HIS A 41 -5.94 4.53 -0.68
C HIS A 41 -4.95 3.60 0.05
N TYR A 42 -5.41 2.42 0.48
CA TYR A 42 -4.55 1.39 1.04
C TYR A 42 -3.47 0.94 0.04
N PHE A 43 -3.83 0.60 -1.19
CA PHE A 43 -2.84 0.21 -2.21
C PHE A 43 -1.92 1.37 -2.62
N LYS A 44 -2.47 2.60 -2.70
CA LYS A 44 -1.64 3.79 -2.90
C LYS A 44 -0.62 3.97 -1.78
N SER A 45 -1.00 3.69 -0.53
CA SER A 45 -0.07 3.75 0.59
C SER A 45 1.05 2.69 0.49
N LYS A 46 0.81 1.58 -0.20
CA LYS A 46 1.81 0.54 -0.55
C LYS A 46 2.68 0.90 -1.74
N GLY A 47 2.40 2.00 -2.44
CA GLY A 47 3.15 2.43 -3.63
C GLY A 47 2.59 1.89 -4.96
N LEU A 48 1.41 1.26 -4.95
CA LEU A 48 0.76 0.78 -6.17
C LEU A 48 -0.17 1.85 -6.74
N SER A 49 -0.05 2.11 -8.04
CA SER A 49 -0.94 2.98 -8.80
C SER A 49 -2.25 2.28 -9.17
N LEU A 50 -3.30 3.06 -9.50
CA LEU A 50 -4.59 2.52 -9.93
C LEU A 50 -4.49 1.67 -11.20
N GLU A 51 -3.54 1.98 -12.08
CA GLU A 51 -3.31 1.24 -13.33
C GLU A 51 -2.68 -0.12 -13.06
N GLU A 52 -1.69 -0.17 -12.17
CA GLU A 52 -1.07 -1.41 -11.71
C GLU A 52 -2.07 -2.30 -11.01
N ILE A 53 -2.90 -1.74 -10.11
CA ILE A 53 -3.96 -2.50 -9.43
C ILE A 53 -4.92 -3.14 -10.45
N LYS A 54 -5.33 -2.41 -11.49
CA LYS A 54 -6.22 -2.93 -12.54
C LYS A 54 -5.53 -4.03 -13.37
N LYS A 55 -4.26 -3.85 -13.70
CA LYS A 55 -3.46 -4.82 -14.48
C LYS A 55 -3.24 -6.09 -13.67
N ASP A 56 -2.94 -5.97 -12.39
CA ASP A 56 -2.69 -7.09 -11.49
C ASP A 56 -3.97 -7.80 -11.06
N ALA A 57 -5.09 -7.09 -10.92
CA ALA A 57 -6.40 -7.69 -10.72
C ALA A 57 -6.82 -8.54 -11.94
N LYS A 58 -6.58 -8.06 -13.17
CA LYS A 58 -6.81 -8.84 -14.40
C LYS A 58 -5.94 -10.09 -14.45
N LYS A 59 -4.70 -10.00 -13.95
CA LYS A 59 -3.76 -11.13 -13.83
C LYS A 59 -4.00 -12.00 -12.59
N ARG A 60 -5.07 -11.76 -11.81
CA ARG A 60 -5.40 -12.42 -10.53
C ARG A 60 -4.31 -12.33 -9.44
N LYS A 61 -3.33 -11.45 -9.60
CA LYS A 61 -2.26 -11.20 -8.61
C LYS A 61 -2.80 -10.44 -7.39
N ILE A 62 -3.79 -9.58 -7.61
CA ILE A 62 -4.50 -8.87 -6.55
C ILE A 62 -5.96 -9.29 -6.57
N ILE A 63 -6.40 -10.02 -5.55
CA ILE A 63 -7.80 -10.40 -5.39
C ILE A 63 -8.49 -9.29 -4.59
N TYR A 64 -9.02 -8.30 -5.31
CA TYR A 64 -9.61 -7.09 -4.75
C TYR A 64 -10.69 -7.37 -3.68
N SER A 65 -11.48 -8.43 -3.88
CA SER A 65 -12.54 -8.86 -2.95
C SER A 65 -12.03 -9.26 -1.56
N ARG A 66 -10.75 -9.60 -1.40
CA ARG A 66 -10.17 -9.87 -0.07
C ARG A 66 -10.11 -8.60 0.79
N TYR A 67 -10.03 -7.43 0.17
CA TYR A 67 -9.86 -6.16 0.86
C TYR A 67 -11.18 -5.40 1.06
N THR A 68 -12.27 -5.82 0.41
CA THR A 68 -13.56 -5.13 0.50
C THR A 68 -14.23 -5.31 1.86
N ARG A 69 -14.18 -6.52 2.45
CA ARG A 69 -14.73 -6.78 3.80
C ARG A 69 -13.97 -6.00 4.88
N PRO A 70 -12.62 -6.04 4.94
CA PRO A 70 -11.85 -5.19 5.85
C PRO A 70 -12.13 -3.70 5.60
N ALA A 71 -12.15 -3.23 4.37
CA ALA A 71 -12.42 -1.81 4.11
C ALA A 71 -13.82 -1.36 4.56
N LYS A 72 -14.83 -2.24 4.47
CA LYS A 72 -16.18 -1.96 4.99
C LYS A 72 -16.16 -1.79 6.51
N GLN A 73 -15.52 -2.72 7.24
CA GLN A 73 -15.39 -2.65 8.69
C GLN A 73 -14.61 -1.39 9.14
N LEU A 74 -13.60 -0.98 8.36
CA LEU A 74 -12.84 0.24 8.64
C LEU A 74 -13.69 1.49 8.46
N LEU A 75 -14.52 1.53 7.43
CA LEU A 75 -15.45 2.64 7.23
C LEU A 75 -16.46 2.75 8.38
N GLU A 76 -16.98 1.61 8.84
CA GLU A 76 -17.93 1.53 9.95
C GLU A 76 -17.29 2.01 11.26
N LEU A 77 -16.07 1.54 11.56
CA LEU A 77 -15.34 1.95 12.76
C LEU A 77 -14.89 3.43 12.72
N ALA A 78 -14.50 3.93 11.55
CA ALA A 78 -14.03 5.30 11.39
C ALA A 78 -15.17 6.34 11.30
N GLY A 79 -16.39 5.90 10.99
CA GLY A 79 -17.55 6.76 10.73
C GLY A 79 -17.46 7.60 9.45
N SER A 80 -16.28 7.74 8.83
CA SER A 80 -16.10 8.49 7.59
C SER A 80 -14.93 7.98 6.75
N ILE A 81 -15.02 8.23 5.43
CA ILE A 81 -13.94 7.91 4.48
C ILE A 81 -12.66 8.67 4.82
N ARG A 82 -12.78 9.92 5.28
CA ARG A 82 -11.64 10.78 5.60
C ARG A 82 -10.83 10.21 6.75
N GLU A 83 -11.49 9.84 7.84
CA GLU A 83 -10.82 9.29 9.02
C GLU A 83 -10.24 7.89 8.74
N ALA A 84 -10.94 7.05 7.97
CA ALA A 84 -10.40 5.77 7.51
C ALA A 84 -9.09 5.94 6.71
N LYS A 85 -9.04 6.90 5.78
CA LYS A 85 -7.83 7.22 5.00
C LYS A 85 -6.70 7.76 5.86
N LYS A 86 -7.01 8.58 6.88
CA LYS A 86 -6.01 9.08 7.83
C LYS A 86 -5.41 7.95 8.67
N ALA A 87 -6.26 7.05 9.19
CA ALA A 87 -5.81 5.90 9.96
C ALA A 87 -4.87 4.99 9.14
N ILE A 88 -5.24 4.68 7.90
CA ILE A 88 -4.38 3.95 6.96
C ILE A 88 -3.04 4.67 6.77
N THR A 89 -3.06 6.00 6.56
CA THR A 89 -1.84 6.78 6.34
C THR A 89 -0.92 6.75 7.57
N LYS A 90 -1.46 6.90 8.78
CA LYS A 90 -0.69 6.84 10.03
C LYS A 90 0.00 5.47 10.17
N VAL A 91 -0.76 4.39 10.03
CA VAL A 91 -0.25 3.02 10.12
C VAL A 91 0.77 2.74 9.01
N ALA A 92 0.52 3.20 7.79
CA ALA A 92 1.45 3.03 6.67
C ALA A 92 2.80 3.70 6.94
N LYS A 93 2.80 4.94 7.46
CA LYS A 93 4.06 5.63 7.83
C LYS A 93 4.79 4.91 8.96
N TRP A 94 4.06 4.49 9.99
CA TRP A 94 4.61 3.73 11.10
C TRP A 94 5.24 2.40 10.65
N ALA A 95 4.52 1.63 9.83
CA ALA A 95 4.99 0.33 9.34
C ALA A 95 6.20 0.48 8.41
N LYS A 96 6.16 1.44 7.47
CA LYS A 96 7.28 1.73 6.57
C LYS A 96 8.55 2.12 7.33
N SER A 97 8.42 2.96 8.37
CA SER A 97 9.58 3.36 9.19
C SER A 97 10.23 2.20 9.96
N ARG A 98 9.53 1.07 10.08
CA ARG A 98 9.99 -0.13 10.80
C ARG A 98 10.24 -1.32 9.87
N GLY A 99 10.12 -1.14 8.55
CA GLY A 99 10.26 -2.23 7.58
C GLY A 99 9.19 -3.33 7.72
N LEU A 100 8.04 -3.04 8.34
CA LEU A 100 6.98 -4.01 8.57
C LEU A 100 5.98 -4.02 7.41
N ASP A 101 5.52 -5.21 7.05
CA ASP A 101 4.32 -5.33 6.23
C ASP A 101 3.07 -5.00 7.07
N TYR A 102 2.03 -4.53 6.39
CA TYR A 102 0.77 -4.15 7.03
C TYR A 102 -0.41 -4.42 6.11
N VAL A 103 -1.51 -4.86 6.68
CA VAL A 103 -2.78 -5.03 5.97
C VAL A 103 -3.82 -4.05 6.49
N ILE A 104 -4.99 -3.98 5.87
CA ILE A 104 -6.09 -3.14 6.39
C ILE A 104 -6.43 -3.55 7.83
N GLU A 105 -6.29 -4.84 8.14
CA GLU A 105 -6.52 -5.40 9.47
C GLU A 105 -5.51 -4.93 10.52
N THR A 106 -4.29 -4.58 10.12
CA THR A 106 -3.31 -3.96 11.01
C THR A 106 -3.82 -2.62 11.53
N VAL A 107 -4.63 -1.90 10.73
CA VAL A 107 -5.27 -0.65 11.16
C VAL A 107 -6.28 -0.88 12.28
N PHE A 108 -7.03 -2.00 12.25
CA PHE A 108 -7.92 -2.38 13.35
C PHE A 108 -7.17 -2.71 14.62
N LYS A 109 -6.13 -3.55 14.50
CA LYS A 109 -5.34 -3.97 15.66
C LYS A 109 -4.64 -2.79 16.34
N LYS A 110 -4.34 -1.74 15.59
CA LYS A 110 -3.72 -0.51 16.09
C LYS A 110 -4.69 0.65 16.29
N TRP A 111 -6.00 0.41 16.22
CA TRP A 111 -7.01 1.47 16.25
C TRP A 111 -6.91 2.34 17.51
N LEU A 112 -6.88 1.70 18.70
CA LEU A 112 -6.75 2.39 19.99
C LEU A 112 -5.36 3.03 20.20
N GLU A 113 -4.37 2.61 19.42
CA GLU A 113 -2.99 3.11 19.50
C GLU A 113 -2.67 4.16 18.43
N LEU A 114 -3.63 4.53 17.55
CA LEU A 114 -3.38 5.38 16.38
C LEU A 114 -2.69 6.71 16.72
N ASP A 115 -2.97 7.28 17.89
CA ASP A 115 -2.36 8.54 18.33
C ASP A 115 -0.96 8.37 18.92
N ARG A 116 -0.62 7.16 19.36
CA ARG A 116 0.72 6.80 19.85
C ARG A 116 1.64 6.31 18.73
N LEU A 117 1.09 5.97 17.55
CA LEU A 117 1.88 5.54 16.40
C LEU A 117 2.72 6.69 15.84
N LYS A 118 3.96 6.77 16.30
CA LYS A 118 4.98 7.65 15.70
C LYS A 118 5.88 6.84 14.74
N PRO A 119 6.16 7.35 13.54
CA PRO A 119 7.23 6.81 12.70
C PRO A 119 8.51 6.71 13.52
N LYS A 120 9.30 5.64 13.31
CA LYS A 120 10.62 5.53 13.92
C LYS A 120 11.43 6.73 13.44
N GLU A 121 11.97 7.50 14.37
CA GLU A 121 12.84 8.61 14.04
C GLU A 121 14.08 8.06 13.34
N ILE A 122 14.40 8.65 12.18
CA ILE A 122 15.61 8.31 11.45
C ILE A 122 16.76 8.96 12.21
N VAL A 123 17.32 8.23 13.16
CA VAL A 123 18.51 8.66 13.89
C VAL A 123 19.68 8.58 12.91
N LYS A 124 20.10 9.73 12.40
CA LYS A 124 21.34 9.82 11.63
C LYS A 124 22.49 9.69 12.61
N LYS A 125 23.37 8.73 12.36
CA LYS A 125 24.61 8.61 13.12
C LYS A 125 25.67 9.48 12.46
N PRO A 126 26.40 10.30 13.22
CA PRO A 126 27.49 11.11 12.69
C PRO A 126 28.72 10.24 12.46
N PHE A 127 29.39 10.45 11.34
CA PHE A 127 30.63 9.81 10.94
C PHE A 127 31.63 10.88 10.50
N TYR A 128 32.91 10.58 10.64
CA TYR A 128 34.00 11.39 10.11
C TYR A 128 35.01 10.44 9.46
N HIS A 129 35.30 10.61 8.17
CA HIS A 129 36.16 9.69 7.40
C HIS A 129 35.81 8.20 7.61
N ASP A 130 34.53 7.84 7.48
CA ASP A 130 34.00 6.48 7.71
C ASP A 130 34.05 5.98 9.17
N ASP A 131 34.64 6.72 10.10
CA ASP A 131 34.69 6.38 11.51
C ASP A 131 33.49 6.95 12.29
N PRO A 132 32.87 6.19 13.21
CA PRO A 132 31.70 6.63 13.95
C PRO A 132 32.06 7.71 14.98
N MET A 133 31.18 8.70 15.12
CA MET A 133 31.34 9.80 16.08
C MET A 133 30.32 9.73 17.22
N VAL A 134 30.73 10.22 18.39
CA VAL A 134 29.90 10.33 19.60
C VAL A 134 29.99 11.74 20.17
N TRP A 135 28.84 12.30 20.53
CA TRP A 135 28.77 13.56 21.28
C TRP A 135 28.88 13.27 22.78
N SER A 136 29.83 13.91 23.45
CA SER A 136 29.91 13.91 24.91
C SER A 136 29.15 15.09 25.48
N GLU A 137 28.04 14.84 26.18
CA GLU A 137 27.28 15.90 26.85
C GLU A 137 28.10 16.56 27.97
N THR A 138 28.88 15.79 28.71
CA THR A 138 29.73 16.28 29.81
C THR A 138 30.80 17.24 29.33
N ARG A 139 31.42 16.95 28.18
CA ARG A 139 32.52 17.76 27.62
C ARG A 139 32.06 18.73 26.54
N LYS A 140 30.79 18.66 26.11
CA LYS A 140 30.20 19.42 25.00
C LYS A 140 31.06 19.37 23.72
N LYS A 141 31.59 18.19 23.40
CA LYS A 141 32.53 17.96 22.31
C LYS A 141 32.22 16.66 21.57
N TRP A 142 32.60 16.61 20.30
CA TRP A 142 32.53 15.42 19.46
C TRP A 142 33.81 14.59 19.61
N TYR A 143 33.65 13.27 19.63
CA TYR A 143 34.75 12.30 19.63
C TYR A 143 34.57 11.35 18.46
N VAL A 144 35.66 11.08 17.74
CA VAL A 144 35.74 10.08 16.67
C VAL A 144 36.30 8.79 17.29
N ILE A 145 35.62 7.67 17.09
CA ILE A 145 36.10 6.36 17.51
C ILE A 145 36.92 5.80 16.35
N VAL A 146 38.25 5.80 16.49
CA VAL A 146 39.13 5.23 15.47
C VAL A 146 39.05 3.69 15.50
N PRO A 147 39.45 2.98 14.43
CA PRO A 147 39.40 1.51 14.37
C PRO A 147 40.16 0.80 15.49
N ASP A 148 41.20 1.45 16.03
CA ASP A 148 42.00 0.95 17.15
C ASP A 148 41.28 1.02 18.51
N GLY A 149 40.05 1.57 18.56
CA GLY A 149 39.23 1.69 19.75
C GLY A 149 39.44 2.98 20.55
N ASP A 150 40.40 3.81 20.17
CA ASP A 150 40.67 5.09 20.81
C ASP A 150 39.63 6.17 20.46
N TRP A 151 39.42 7.09 21.40
CA TRP A 151 38.51 8.22 21.24
C TRP A 151 39.33 9.49 20.99
N LYS A 152 39.32 9.99 19.77
CA LYS A 152 40.01 11.23 19.41
C LYS A 152 39.03 12.39 19.37
N GLU A 153 39.38 13.50 20.02
CA GLU A 153 38.56 14.71 19.98
C GLU A 153 38.47 15.24 18.54
N PHE A 154 37.25 15.52 18.08
CA PHE A 154 37.01 16.08 16.76
C PHE A 154 37.35 17.57 16.74
N ALA A 155 38.34 17.96 15.94
CA ALA A 155 38.80 19.34 15.78
C ALA A 155 38.41 19.97 14.42
N GLY A 156 37.58 19.29 13.62
CA GLY A 156 37.17 19.73 12.28
C GLY A 156 35.95 20.67 12.29
N GLN A 157 35.45 20.99 11.10
CA GLN A 157 34.25 21.81 10.93
C GLN A 157 33.00 20.92 10.94
N LYS A 158 31.84 21.49 11.31
CA LYS A 158 30.56 20.76 11.28
C LYS A 158 30.17 20.23 9.89
N SER A 159 30.68 20.86 8.83
CA SER A 159 30.52 20.43 7.44
C SER A 159 31.16 19.08 7.14
N ASP A 160 32.18 18.70 7.92
CA ASP A 160 32.98 17.51 7.68
C ASP A 160 32.32 16.26 8.31
N ILE A 161 31.22 16.45 9.04
CA ILE A 161 30.44 15.39 9.68
C ILE A 161 29.47 14.79 8.66
N ASP A 162 29.72 13.53 8.31
CA ASP A 162 28.85 12.72 7.47
C ASP A 162 27.71 12.13 8.30
N TRP A 163 26.49 12.60 8.04
CA TRP A 163 25.29 12.08 8.71
C TRP A 163 24.70 10.90 7.95
N ARG A 164 25.04 9.68 8.37
CA ARG A 164 24.60 8.45 7.70
C ARG A 164 23.39 7.83 8.38
N ILE A 165 22.49 7.27 7.58
CA ILE A 165 21.36 6.49 8.07
C ILE A 165 21.81 5.03 8.16
N THR A 166 22.23 4.58 9.34
CA THR A 166 22.40 3.14 9.61
C THR A 166 21.01 2.50 9.66
N LYS A 167 20.71 1.60 8.71
CA LYS A 167 19.47 0.83 8.67
C LYS A 167 19.44 -0.24 9.75
#